data_AF-A0A2N5IP65-F1
#
_entry.id   AF-A0A2N5IP65-F1
#
_cell.length_a   1.000
_cell.length_b   1.000
_cell.length_c   1.000
_cell.angle_alpha   90.00
_cell.angle_beta   90.00
_cell.angle_gamma   90.00
#
_symmetry.space_group_name_H-M   'P 1'
#
loop_
_entity.id
_entity.type
_entity.pdbx_description
1 polymer ?
#
loop_
_entity_poly.entity_id
_entity_poly.type
_entity_poly.pdbx_seq_one_letter_code
_entity_poly.pdbx_strand_id
1 'polypeptide(L)'
;MTQVHISIKKANADGSLEPVGGKLRFRPVRRHFDTAKNLIVAEPFEAALAADGTVTVTLMPTTPAYVWQIVELADSPLAYTRYVEVPDSKTTVEYADLDDVDPATFQPDAVAGSPLVNWMVVGSLTEAEAQSEAYPARLVIYPVDATESRAREIMASLEQLQADASTAAARTSALKSQAVQDAGMVADAANGLAAVTIAADTARESIRAKSDEASVAIDGIVQSVQEKANTGIADIQQAEDSVKDDSTVHDGSMPGVQTGDGSTTDVTDVDAGGTPVEE
;
A
#
# COMPACT_ATOMS: atom_id res chain seq x y z
N MET A 1 38.06 28.78 14.75
CA MET A 1 38.60 30.16 14.84
C MET A 1 38.07 30.92 13.65
N THR A 2 37.50 32.09 13.88
CA THR A 2 36.75 32.86 12.89
C THR A 2 37.55 34.09 12.48
N GLN A 3 37.65 34.34 11.18
CA GLN A 3 38.25 35.57 10.66
C GLN A 3 37.19 36.67 10.63
N VAL A 4 37.48 37.80 11.27
CA VAL A 4 36.61 38.97 11.30
C VAL A 4 37.28 40.11 10.56
N HIS A 5 36.63 40.60 9.50
CA HIS A 5 37.07 41.77 8.74
C HIS A 5 36.43 43.05 9.30
N ILE A 6 37.24 44.06 9.54
CA ILE A 6 36.82 45.33 10.12
C ILE A 6 37.23 46.45 9.16
N SER A 7 36.30 47.37 8.87
CA SER A 7 36.56 48.61 8.14
C SER A 7 35.96 49.78 8.90
N ILE A 8 36.79 50.76 9.27
CA ILE A 8 36.36 51.97 9.96
C ILE A 8 36.64 53.18 9.07
N LYS A 9 35.59 53.94 8.77
CA LYS A 9 35.64 55.17 7.99
C LYS A 9 34.88 56.26 8.71
N LYS A 10 35.35 57.51 8.59
CA LYS A 10 34.64 58.70 9.05
C LYS A 10 33.96 59.37 7.86
N ALA A 11 32.78 59.92 8.08
CA ALA A 11 32.11 60.75 7.10
C ALA A 11 32.69 62.17 7.13
N ASN A 12 32.98 62.71 5.95
CA ASN A 12 33.34 64.10 5.75
C ASN A 12 32.07 64.96 5.56
N ALA A 13 32.22 66.28 5.67
CA ALA A 13 31.12 67.23 5.52
C ALA A 13 30.45 67.19 4.12
N ASP A 14 31.17 66.70 3.11
CA ASP A 14 30.68 66.51 1.74
C ASP A 14 30.02 65.14 1.50
N GLY A 15 29.92 64.30 2.53
CA GLY A 15 29.37 62.94 2.46
C GLY A 15 30.35 61.88 1.96
N SER A 16 31.60 62.24 1.64
CA SER A 16 32.65 61.26 1.33
C SER A 16 33.08 60.48 2.58
N LEU A 17 33.56 59.25 2.39
CA LEU A 17 34.07 58.41 3.48
C LEU A 17 35.60 58.36 3.41
N GLU A 18 36.25 58.76 4.50
CA GLU A 18 37.70 58.69 4.64
C GLU A 18 38.07 57.57 5.62
N PRO A 19 39.06 56.71 5.29
CA PRO A 19 39.65 55.77 6.23
C PRO A 19 40.06 56.40 7.56
N VAL A 20 39.88 55.66 8.65
CA VAL A 20 40.35 56.06 9.97
C VAL A 20 41.48 55.14 10.41
N GLY A 21 42.61 55.74 10.81
CA GLY A 21 43.68 55.02 11.48
C GLY A 21 43.42 54.87 12.98
N GLY A 22 43.99 53.85 13.59
CA GLY A 22 43.85 53.62 15.02
C GLY A 22 44.12 52.19 15.41
N LYS A 23 43.74 51.83 16.64
CA LYS A 23 43.86 50.48 17.18
C LYS A 23 42.51 49.97 17.64
N LEU A 24 42.27 48.68 17.48
CA LEU A 24 41.22 47.95 18.16
C LEU A 24 41.82 47.12 19.28
N ARG A 25 41.14 47.04 20.42
CA ARG A 25 41.54 46.23 21.57
C ARG A 25 40.48 45.17 21.85
N PHE A 26 40.88 43.91 21.85
CA PHE A 26 39.99 42.76 21.97
C PHE A 26 40.20 42.10 23.34
N ARG A 27 39.12 41.86 24.08
CA ARG A 27 39.15 41.25 25.41
C ARG A 27 37.97 40.30 25.62
N PRO A 28 38.17 39.07 26.09
CA PRO A 28 37.04 38.26 26.55
C PRO A 28 36.47 38.84 27.86
N VAL A 29 35.15 38.98 27.97
CA VAL A 29 34.50 39.59 29.15
C VAL A 29 34.51 38.67 30.37
N ARG A 30 34.64 37.35 30.19
CA ARG A 30 34.74 36.36 31.27
C ARG A 30 35.72 35.25 30.91
N ARG A 31 36.32 34.66 31.94
CA ARG A 31 36.98 33.35 31.83
C ARG A 31 35.88 32.30 31.75
N HIS A 32 36.04 31.32 30.87
CA HIS A 32 35.09 30.23 30.71
C HIS A 32 35.80 28.88 30.74
N PHE A 33 35.05 27.79 30.83
CA PHE A 33 35.59 26.44 30.78
C PHE A 33 35.20 25.76 29.48
N ASP A 34 36.12 25.00 28.89
CA ASP A 34 35.77 24.11 27.78
C ASP A 34 35.05 22.85 28.27
N THR A 35 34.64 22.00 27.32
CA THR A 35 33.97 20.73 27.60
C THR A 35 34.84 19.78 28.45
N ALA A 36 36.17 19.88 28.36
CA ALA A 36 37.13 19.11 29.13
C ALA A 36 37.47 19.74 30.51
N LYS A 37 36.73 20.79 30.92
CA LYS A 37 36.89 21.52 32.19
C LYS A 37 38.21 22.29 32.31
N ASN A 38 38.85 22.65 31.19
CA ASN A 38 39.99 23.54 31.19
C ASN A 38 39.52 25.00 31.29
N LEU A 39 40.18 25.81 32.13
CA LEU A 39 39.95 27.25 32.18
C LEU A 39 40.52 27.89 30.90
N ILE A 40 39.64 28.39 30.04
CA ILE A 40 40.00 29.15 28.85
C ILE A 40 40.23 30.60 29.23
N VAL A 41 41.48 31.03 29.05
CA VAL A 41 41.91 32.42 29.17
C VAL A 41 42.33 32.88 27.79
N ALA A 42 41.47 33.61 27.08
CA ALA A 42 41.90 34.31 25.88
C ALA A 42 42.71 35.54 26.31
N GLU A 43 43.95 35.66 25.82
CA GLU A 43 44.77 36.82 26.12
C GLU A 43 44.21 38.06 25.40
N PRO A 44 44.02 39.19 26.11
CA PRO A 44 43.76 40.47 25.47
C PRO A 44 44.81 40.79 24.41
N PHE A 45 44.39 41.29 23.25
CA PHE A 45 45.33 41.73 22.22
C PHE A 45 44.85 43.00 21.52
N GLU A 46 45.78 43.63 20.80
CA GLU A 46 45.51 44.82 19.99
C GLU A 46 45.77 44.54 18.52
N ALA A 47 44.97 45.15 17.65
CA ALA A 47 45.20 45.14 16.21
C ALA A 47 45.17 46.59 15.69
N ALA A 48 46.17 46.95 14.88
CA ALA A 48 46.23 48.26 14.25
C ALA A 48 45.48 48.24 12.91
N LEU A 49 44.70 49.29 12.64
CA LEU A 49 44.11 49.52 11.33
C LEU A 49 45.21 49.88 10.33
N ALA A 50 45.11 49.33 9.11
CA ALA A 50 45.93 49.72 7.99
C ALA A 50 45.56 51.14 7.50
N ALA A 51 46.36 51.67 6.57
CA ALA A 51 46.15 53.02 6.03
C ALA A 51 44.81 53.20 5.32
N ASP A 52 44.22 52.12 4.82
CA ASP A 52 42.88 52.09 4.21
C ASP A 52 41.74 51.93 5.25
N GLY A 53 42.08 51.95 6.54
CA GLY A 53 41.13 51.87 7.65
C GLY A 53 40.60 50.47 7.87
N THR A 54 41.31 49.43 7.41
CA THR A 54 40.90 48.04 7.56
C THR A 54 41.82 47.22 8.43
N VAL A 55 41.29 46.15 9.03
CA VAL A 55 42.07 45.08 9.64
C VAL A 55 41.28 43.78 9.61
N THR A 56 41.96 42.64 9.47
CA THR A 56 41.36 41.32 9.65
C THR A 56 42.02 40.65 10.84
N VAL A 57 41.21 40.19 11.79
CA VAL A 57 41.67 39.51 13.00
C VAL A 57 41.08 38.11 13.09
N THR A 58 41.77 37.22 13.79
CA THR A 58 41.27 35.88 14.07
C THR A 58 40.80 35.82 15.51
N LEU A 59 39.50 35.56 15.70
CA LEU A 59 38.87 35.45 17.01
C LEU A 59 38.43 34.02 17.28
N MET A 60 38.43 33.64 18.55
CA MET A 60 37.79 32.41 18.97
C MET A 60 36.26 32.61 18.90
N PRO A 61 35.52 31.63 18.37
CA PRO A 61 34.06 31.65 18.42
C PRO A 61 33.58 31.74 19.86
N THR A 62 32.57 32.56 20.09
CA THR A 62 31.95 32.69 21.39
C THR A 62 31.12 31.46 21.73
N THR A 63 30.88 31.29 23.01
CA THR A 63 29.94 30.32 23.55
C THR A 63 29.06 31.07 24.56
N PRO A 64 27.96 30.49 25.07
CA PRO A 64 27.17 31.13 26.13
C PRO A 64 27.97 31.51 27.40
N ALA A 65 29.21 31.04 27.53
CA ALA A 65 30.06 31.32 28.67
C ALA A 65 30.91 32.60 28.54
N TYR A 66 31.06 33.18 27.34
CA TYR A 66 31.81 34.43 27.16
C TYR A 66 31.49 35.14 25.85
N VAL A 67 31.73 36.46 25.85
CA VAL A 67 31.59 37.34 24.68
C VAL A 67 32.87 38.16 24.49
N TRP A 68 33.05 38.75 23.31
CA TRP A 68 34.18 39.63 23.02
C TRP A 68 33.84 41.09 23.29
N GLN A 69 34.58 41.73 24.17
CA GLN A 69 34.66 43.19 24.25
C GLN A 69 35.64 43.69 23.20
N ILE A 70 35.20 44.64 22.39
CA ILE A 70 35.99 45.27 21.34
C ILE A 70 35.95 46.78 21.58
N VAL A 71 37.11 47.35 21.89
CA VAL A 71 37.27 48.80 22.00
C VAL A 71 37.80 49.30 20.67
N GLU A 72 36.93 49.94 19.90
CA GLU A 72 37.23 50.61 18.64
C GLU A 72 38.04 51.88 18.90
N LEU A 73 38.98 52.19 17.98
CA LEU A 73 39.81 53.41 18.03
C LEU A 73 40.35 53.70 19.44
N ALA A 74 40.88 52.65 20.09
CA ALA A 74 41.37 52.70 21.45
C ALA A 74 42.35 53.86 21.65
N ASP A 75 42.25 54.49 22.83
CA ASP A 75 43.08 55.61 23.25
C ASP A 75 42.86 56.91 22.43
N SER A 76 41.75 56.98 21.67
CA SER A 76 41.29 58.18 20.96
C SER A 76 40.00 58.76 21.56
N PRO A 77 39.65 60.04 21.28
CA PRO A 77 38.36 60.62 21.65
C PRO A 77 37.15 59.96 20.97
N LEU A 78 37.38 59.19 19.91
CA LEU A 78 36.35 58.45 19.17
C LEU A 78 36.19 57.00 19.67
N ALA A 79 36.84 56.66 20.79
CA ALA A 79 36.81 55.30 21.30
C ALA A 79 35.38 54.88 21.65
N TYR A 80 34.98 53.72 21.14
CA TYR A 80 33.67 53.12 21.40
C TYR A 80 33.85 51.66 21.79
N THR A 81 33.01 51.15 22.69
CA THR A 81 33.09 49.76 23.15
C THR A 81 31.86 49.01 22.69
N ARG A 82 32.08 47.96 21.89
CA ARG A 82 31.06 46.95 21.55
C ARG A 82 31.33 45.67 22.31
N TYR A 83 30.26 44.95 22.61
CA TYR A 83 30.31 43.59 23.11
C TYR A 83 29.60 42.73 22.09
N VAL A 84 30.29 41.72 21.54
CA VAL A 84 29.78 40.99 20.39
C VAL A 84 29.87 39.48 20.55
N GLU A 85 28.93 38.79 19.90
CA GLU A 85 29.00 37.36 19.62
C GLU A 85 29.86 37.12 18.37
N VAL A 86 30.74 36.12 18.40
CA VAL A 86 31.55 35.70 17.26
C VAL A 86 31.13 34.29 16.87
N PRO A 87 30.51 34.08 15.69
CA PRO A 87 30.06 32.76 15.28
C PRO A 87 31.25 31.84 14.98
N ASP A 88 31.06 30.52 15.06
CA ASP A 88 32.04 29.55 14.52
C ASP A 88 31.87 29.44 13.01
N SER A 89 32.66 30.23 12.27
CA SER A 89 32.54 30.33 10.82
C SER A 89 33.80 29.86 10.12
N LYS A 90 33.59 29.18 8.98
CA LYS A 90 34.66 28.79 8.04
C LYS A 90 34.97 29.89 7.01
N THR A 91 34.11 30.89 6.89
CA THR A 91 34.29 32.05 6.01
C THR A 91 34.59 33.29 6.84
N THR A 92 35.19 34.30 6.21
CA THR A 92 35.36 35.62 6.83
C THR A 92 33.98 36.21 7.13
N VAL A 93 33.86 36.82 8.31
CA VAL A 93 32.65 37.50 8.80
C VAL A 93 32.95 38.99 8.88
N GLU A 94 32.01 39.83 8.45
CA GLU A 94 32.16 41.28 8.56
C GLU A 94 31.86 41.74 9.99
N TYR A 95 32.63 42.71 10.48
CA TYR A 95 32.47 43.25 11.83
C TYR A 95 31.10 43.90 12.06
N ALA A 96 30.52 44.46 11.01
CA ALA A 96 29.18 45.05 11.04
C ALA A 96 28.07 44.00 11.17
N ASP A 97 28.36 42.74 10.82
CA ASP A 97 27.40 41.63 10.87
C ASP A 97 27.46 40.85 12.19
N LEU A 98 28.36 41.24 13.11
CA LEU A 98 28.40 40.66 14.45
C LEU A 98 27.28 41.23 15.32
N ASP A 99 26.56 40.34 16.00
CA ASP A 99 25.48 40.70 16.92
C ASP A 99 26.05 41.34 18.20
N ASP A 100 25.50 42.51 18.55
CA ASP A 100 25.76 43.14 19.84
C ASP A 100 25.04 42.40 20.96
N VAL A 101 25.70 42.27 22.11
CA VAL A 101 25.22 41.52 23.27
C VAL A 101 25.36 42.31 24.56
N ASP A 102 24.39 42.17 25.47
CA ASP A 102 24.46 42.76 26.79
C ASP A 102 25.59 42.07 27.59
N PRO A 103 26.60 42.81 28.10
CA PRO A 103 27.76 42.20 28.75
C PRO A 103 27.48 41.62 30.15
N ALA A 104 26.32 41.90 30.74
CA ALA A 104 25.91 41.31 32.02
C ALA A 104 25.22 39.95 31.80
N THR A 105 24.37 39.85 30.77
CA THR A 105 23.50 38.71 30.50
C THR A 105 23.99 37.81 29.36
N PHE A 106 24.88 38.32 28.50
CA PHE A 106 25.36 37.68 27.26
C PHE A 106 24.25 37.30 26.28
N GLN A 107 23.18 38.09 26.28
CA GLN A 107 22.09 37.95 25.33
C GLN A 107 22.19 39.02 24.25
N PRO A 108 21.79 38.73 23.00
CA PRO A 108 21.76 39.74 21.95
C PRO A 108 20.91 40.94 22.35
N ASP A 109 21.41 42.15 22.10
CA ASP A 109 20.70 43.40 22.42
C ASP A 109 19.37 43.50 21.66
N ALA A 110 19.31 42.91 20.46
CA ALA A 110 18.10 42.82 19.66
C ALA A 110 16.95 42.05 20.35
N VAL A 111 17.24 41.22 21.36
CA VAL A 111 16.24 40.52 22.18
C VAL A 111 16.09 41.11 23.58
N ALA A 112 16.91 42.08 23.98
CA ALA A 112 16.85 42.71 25.31
C ALA A 112 15.47 43.36 25.55
N GLY A 113 14.70 42.79 26.48
CA GLY A 113 13.35 43.26 26.83
C GLY A 113 12.18 42.44 26.27
N SER A 114 12.44 41.39 25.47
CA SER A 114 11.38 40.46 25.04
C SER A 114 10.95 39.50 26.18
N PRO A 115 9.68 39.08 26.29
CA PRO A 115 9.27 38.06 27.27
C PRO A 115 9.81 36.65 26.95
N LEU A 116 10.49 36.46 25.82
CA LEU A 116 11.12 35.20 25.40
C LEU A 116 12.58 35.03 25.93
N VAL A 117 13.09 35.98 26.71
CA VAL A 117 14.52 36.28 27.02
C VAL A 117 15.18 35.34 28.03
N ASN A 118 14.64 34.15 28.21
CA ASN A 118 15.21 33.20 29.16
C ASN A 118 15.26 31.82 28.51
N TRP A 119 15.78 31.73 27.29
CA TRP A 119 15.97 30.44 26.65
C TRP A 119 17.38 29.89 26.92
N MET A 120 17.52 28.57 27.02
CA MET A 120 18.81 27.90 27.09
C MET A 120 18.81 26.69 26.17
N VAL A 121 19.93 26.45 25.49
CA VAL A 121 20.11 25.26 24.64
C VAL A 121 20.93 24.22 25.40
N VAL A 122 20.45 23.00 25.47
CA VAL A 122 21.11 21.86 26.13
C VAL A 122 21.32 20.72 25.15
N GLY A 123 22.18 19.75 25.46
CA GLY A 123 22.63 18.76 24.48
C GLY A 123 21.69 17.56 24.28
N SER A 124 20.70 17.36 25.16
CA SER A 124 19.80 16.20 25.10
C SER A 124 18.47 16.46 25.82
N LEU A 125 17.47 15.60 25.57
CA LEU A 125 16.19 15.65 26.28
C LEU A 125 16.34 15.48 27.79
N THR A 126 17.19 14.56 28.24
CA THR A 126 17.41 14.31 29.68
C THR A 126 18.01 15.53 30.39
N GLU A 127 18.94 16.24 29.74
CA GLU A 127 19.43 17.51 30.24
C GLU A 127 18.35 18.59 30.20
N ALA A 128 17.49 18.58 29.18
CA ALA A 128 16.41 19.56 29.06
C ALA A 128 15.39 19.45 30.18
N GLU A 129 15.01 18.23 30.56
CA GLU A 129 14.09 17.96 31.67
C GLU A 129 14.67 18.47 33.00
N ALA A 130 15.92 18.11 33.30
CA ALA A 130 16.59 18.55 34.52
C ALA A 130 16.73 20.08 34.60
N GLN A 131 17.06 20.73 33.47
CA GLN A 131 17.21 22.18 33.41
C GLN A 131 15.86 22.92 33.40
N SER A 132 14.81 22.32 32.84
CA SER A 132 13.45 22.87 32.87
C SER A 132 12.87 22.85 34.28
N GLU A 133 13.15 21.80 35.06
CA GLU A 133 12.73 21.71 36.46
C GLU A 133 13.50 22.71 37.35
N ALA A 134 14.80 22.85 37.12
CA ALA A 134 15.64 23.79 37.87
C ALA A 134 15.35 25.27 37.55
N TYR A 135 14.88 25.56 36.33
CA TYR A 135 14.66 26.93 35.86
C TYR A 135 13.29 27.07 35.16
N PRO A 136 12.18 27.05 35.91
CA PRO A 136 10.82 27.07 35.33
C PRO A 136 10.46 28.38 34.61
N ALA A 137 11.23 29.44 34.83
CA ALA A 137 11.10 30.71 34.11
C ALA A 137 11.94 30.73 32.82
N ARG A 138 12.52 29.60 32.40
CA ARG A 138 13.36 29.46 31.21
C ARG A 138 12.76 28.51 30.16
N LEU A 139 12.85 28.91 28.90
CA LEU A 139 12.53 28.08 27.73
C LEU A 139 13.73 27.19 27.41
N VAL A 140 13.66 25.90 27.75
CA VAL A 140 14.76 24.96 27.46
C VAL A 140 14.56 24.35 26.08
N ILE A 141 15.54 24.58 25.21
CA ILE A 141 15.58 24.11 23.83
C ILE A 141 16.66 23.03 23.76
N TYR A 142 16.44 21.93 23.06
CA TYR A 142 17.46 20.91 22.85
C TYR A 142 17.46 20.46 21.39
N PRO A 143 18.62 20.13 20.80
CA PRO A 143 18.66 19.51 19.50
C PRO A 143 18.12 18.09 19.67
N VAL A 144 17.00 17.81 19.02
CA VAL A 144 16.73 16.46 18.57
C VAL A 144 17.73 16.19 17.45
N ASP A 145 18.57 15.17 17.59
CA ASP A 145 19.37 14.67 16.47
C ASP A 145 18.40 14.22 15.37
N ALA A 146 18.04 15.18 14.51
CA ALA A 146 17.04 15.00 13.47
C ALA A 146 17.46 13.88 12.52
N THR A 147 18.75 13.56 12.44
CA THR A 147 19.29 12.48 11.63
C THR A 147 19.01 11.11 12.26
N GLU A 148 19.22 10.88 13.56
CA GLU A 148 18.98 9.56 14.16
C GLU A 148 17.51 9.28 14.45
N SER A 149 16.74 10.29 14.86
CA SER A 149 15.31 10.12 15.11
C SER A 149 14.56 9.93 13.79
N ARG A 150 14.85 10.73 12.76
CA ARG A 150 14.27 10.50 11.42
C ARG A 150 14.84 9.27 10.76
N ALA A 151 16.12 8.91 10.95
CA ALA A 151 16.64 7.64 10.41
C ALA A 151 15.95 6.46 11.09
N ARG A 152 15.70 6.49 12.41
CA ARG A 152 14.92 5.45 13.08
C ARG A 152 13.47 5.41 12.62
N GLU A 153 12.81 6.56 12.44
CA GLU A 153 11.44 6.62 11.90
C GLU A 153 11.36 6.16 10.44
N ILE A 154 12.31 6.55 9.60
CA ILE A 154 12.42 6.14 8.19
C ILE A 154 12.75 4.64 8.10
N MET A 155 13.66 4.13 8.92
CA MET A 155 13.98 2.70 8.96
C MET A 155 12.79 1.88 9.47
N ALA A 156 12.11 2.32 10.54
CA ALA A 156 10.89 1.69 11.01
C ALA A 156 9.76 1.75 9.95
N SER A 157 9.64 2.86 9.22
CA SER A 157 8.69 3.01 8.11
C SER A 157 9.04 2.11 6.92
N LEU A 158 10.32 1.97 6.58
CA LEU A 158 10.82 1.08 5.52
C LEU A 158 10.64 -0.40 5.90
N GLU A 159 10.89 -0.78 7.15
CA GLU A 159 10.64 -2.12 7.67
C GLU A 159 9.13 -2.47 7.63
N GLN A 160 8.27 -1.52 8.00
CA GLN A 160 6.82 -1.68 7.89
C GLN A 160 6.36 -1.80 6.43
N LEU A 161 6.86 -0.94 5.53
CA LEU A 161 6.59 -1.01 4.09
C LEU A 161 7.05 -2.33 3.48
N GLN A 162 8.20 -2.86 3.92
CA GLN A 162 8.71 -4.15 3.49
C GLN A 162 7.84 -5.32 3.99
N ALA A 163 7.37 -5.26 5.24
CA ALA A 163 6.44 -6.25 5.80
C ALA A 163 5.08 -6.24 5.08
N ASP A 164 4.55 -5.05 4.75
CA ASP A 164 3.31 -4.88 4.01
C ASP A 164 3.46 -5.37 2.56
N ALA A 165 4.59 -5.09 1.91
CA ALA A 165 4.90 -5.59 0.57
C ALA A 165 5.02 -7.13 0.54
N SER A 166 5.66 -7.74 1.55
CA SER A 166 5.73 -9.20 1.69
C SER A 166 4.35 -9.82 1.90
N THR A 167 3.52 -9.19 2.74
CA THR A 167 2.14 -9.61 2.98
C THR A 167 1.28 -9.49 1.72
N ALA A 168 1.42 -8.40 0.97
CA ALA A 168 0.72 -8.17 -0.29
C ALA A 168 1.18 -9.17 -1.38
N ALA A 169 2.47 -9.46 -1.47
CA ALA A 169 3.02 -10.48 -2.36
C ALA A 169 2.51 -11.89 -2.00
N ALA A 170 2.48 -12.23 -0.71
CA ALA A 170 1.92 -13.49 -0.22
C ALA A 170 0.41 -13.60 -0.54
N ARG A 171 -0.37 -12.54 -0.32
CA ARG A 171 -1.79 -12.48 -0.73
C ARG A 171 -1.96 -12.60 -2.24
N THR A 172 -1.12 -11.95 -3.03
CA THR A 172 -1.18 -12.03 -4.49
C THR A 172 -0.84 -13.44 -4.98
N SER A 173 0.15 -14.09 -4.38
CA SER A 173 0.49 -15.49 -4.66
C SER A 173 -0.66 -16.43 -4.28
N ALA A 174 -1.27 -16.22 -3.11
CA ALA A 174 -2.43 -16.99 -2.67
C ALA A 174 -3.64 -16.80 -3.61
N LEU A 175 -3.95 -15.56 -3.99
CA LEU A 175 -5.01 -15.24 -4.95
C LEU A 175 -4.72 -15.84 -6.33
N LYS A 176 -3.46 -15.81 -6.78
CA LYS A 176 -3.05 -16.46 -8.05
C LYS A 176 -3.22 -17.97 -7.97
N SER A 177 -2.84 -18.59 -6.86
CA SER A 177 -3.05 -20.02 -6.62
C SER A 177 -4.54 -20.37 -6.62
N GLN A 178 -5.36 -19.56 -5.95
CA GLN A 178 -6.81 -19.75 -5.91
C GLN A 178 -7.43 -19.57 -7.30
N ALA A 179 -7.03 -18.54 -8.06
CA ALA A 179 -7.50 -18.35 -9.42
C ALA A 179 -7.12 -19.50 -10.36
N VAL A 180 -5.94 -20.12 -10.19
CA VAL A 180 -5.55 -21.32 -10.94
C VAL A 180 -6.41 -22.52 -10.56
N GLN A 181 -6.71 -22.69 -9.26
CA GLN A 181 -7.63 -23.74 -8.80
C GLN A 181 -9.04 -23.53 -9.35
N ASP A 182 -9.56 -22.30 -9.27
CA ASP A 182 -10.88 -21.93 -9.81
C ASP A 182 -10.96 -22.16 -11.32
N ALA A 183 -9.92 -21.77 -12.07
CA ALA A 183 -9.83 -22.05 -13.51
C ALA A 183 -9.81 -23.55 -13.82
N GLY A 184 -9.12 -24.35 -12.98
CA GLY A 184 -9.13 -25.81 -13.08
C GLY A 184 -10.53 -26.38 -12.86
N MET A 185 -11.23 -25.96 -11.80
CA MET A 185 -12.61 -26.38 -11.53
C MET A 185 -13.57 -26.01 -12.67
N VAL A 186 -13.41 -24.81 -13.27
CA VAL A 186 -14.21 -24.39 -14.42
C VAL A 186 -13.91 -25.24 -15.66
N ALA A 187 -12.65 -25.57 -15.91
CA ALA A 187 -12.27 -26.45 -17.02
C ALA A 187 -12.83 -27.87 -16.84
N ASP A 188 -12.75 -28.43 -15.63
CA ASP A 188 -13.31 -29.74 -15.32
C ASP A 188 -14.84 -29.74 -15.46
N ALA A 189 -15.52 -28.68 -15.00
CA ALA A 189 -16.96 -28.51 -15.18
C ALA A 189 -17.35 -28.40 -16.67
N ALA A 190 -16.56 -27.67 -17.48
CA ALA A 190 -16.79 -27.56 -18.91
C ALA A 190 -16.61 -28.91 -19.63
N ASN A 191 -15.59 -29.69 -19.26
CA ASN A 191 -15.38 -31.04 -19.76
C ASN A 191 -16.53 -31.98 -19.38
N GLY A 192 -17.01 -31.89 -18.14
CA GLY A 192 -18.19 -32.63 -17.67
C GLY A 192 -19.45 -32.28 -18.47
N LEU A 193 -19.70 -30.99 -18.74
CA LEU A 193 -20.83 -30.54 -19.55
C LEU A 193 -20.74 -31.03 -21.01
N ALA A 194 -19.54 -31.02 -21.59
CA ALA A 194 -19.32 -31.58 -22.92
C ALA A 194 -19.64 -33.08 -22.98
N ALA A 195 -19.21 -33.85 -21.97
CA ALA A 195 -19.54 -35.28 -21.86
C ALA A 195 -21.04 -35.52 -21.73
N VAL A 196 -21.74 -34.73 -20.89
CA VAL A 196 -23.20 -34.79 -20.76
C VAL A 196 -23.90 -34.46 -22.08
N THR A 197 -23.40 -33.48 -22.82
CA THR A 197 -23.96 -33.10 -24.13
C THR A 197 -23.83 -34.23 -25.14
N ILE A 198 -22.65 -34.86 -25.23
CA ILE A 198 -22.41 -36.03 -26.09
C ILE A 198 -23.33 -37.20 -25.70
N ALA A 199 -23.45 -37.49 -24.41
CA ALA A 199 -24.35 -38.52 -23.91
C ALA A 199 -25.82 -38.23 -24.25
N ALA A 200 -26.24 -36.96 -24.13
CA ALA A 200 -27.58 -36.53 -24.50
C ALA A 200 -27.85 -36.66 -26.01
N ASP A 201 -26.89 -36.31 -26.86
CA ASP A 201 -27.03 -36.46 -28.32
C ASP A 201 -27.05 -37.93 -28.72
N THR A 202 -26.22 -38.78 -28.10
CA THR A 202 -26.24 -40.24 -28.30
C THR A 202 -27.59 -40.82 -27.88
N ALA A 203 -28.13 -40.40 -26.74
CA ALA A 203 -29.46 -40.81 -26.29
C ALA A 203 -30.56 -40.36 -27.25
N ARG A 204 -30.50 -39.12 -27.76
CA ARG A 204 -31.44 -38.60 -28.76
C ARG A 204 -31.39 -39.40 -30.07
N GLU A 205 -30.21 -39.73 -30.56
CA GLU A 205 -30.03 -40.57 -31.75
C GLU A 205 -30.61 -41.97 -31.53
N SER A 206 -30.34 -42.59 -30.38
CA SER A 206 -30.92 -43.89 -30.03
C SER A 206 -32.44 -43.85 -29.94
N ILE A 207 -33.01 -42.78 -29.35
CA ILE A 207 -34.47 -42.58 -29.28
C ILE A 207 -35.06 -42.42 -30.69
N ARG A 208 -34.42 -41.62 -31.57
CA ARG A 208 -34.86 -41.47 -32.97
C ARG A 208 -34.84 -42.80 -33.72
N ALA A 209 -33.74 -43.54 -33.63
CA ALA A 209 -33.63 -44.86 -34.25
C ALA A 209 -34.73 -45.81 -33.77
N LYS A 210 -34.97 -45.89 -32.45
CA LYS A 210 -36.08 -46.69 -31.90
C LYS A 210 -37.46 -46.21 -32.33
N SER A 211 -37.65 -44.90 -32.47
CA SER A 211 -38.90 -44.32 -32.97
C SER A 211 -39.14 -44.66 -34.44
N ASP A 212 -38.10 -44.64 -35.26
CA ASP A 212 -38.16 -45.02 -36.67
C ASP A 212 -38.45 -46.52 -36.81
N GLU A 213 -37.75 -47.37 -36.04
CA GLU A 213 -38.02 -48.80 -35.95
C GLU A 213 -39.47 -49.09 -35.52
N ALA A 214 -39.96 -48.39 -34.49
CA ALA A 214 -41.34 -48.52 -34.02
C ALA A 214 -42.36 -48.09 -35.09
N SER A 215 -42.08 -47.01 -35.82
CA SER A 215 -42.96 -46.52 -36.90
C SER A 215 -43.04 -47.53 -38.04
N VAL A 216 -41.89 -48.09 -38.47
CA VAL A 216 -41.84 -49.16 -39.48
C VAL A 216 -42.57 -50.41 -39.00
N ALA A 217 -42.41 -50.80 -37.74
CA ALA A 217 -43.13 -51.94 -37.17
C ALA A 217 -44.65 -51.70 -37.14
N ILE A 218 -45.09 -50.50 -36.75
CA ILE A 218 -46.50 -50.09 -36.77
C ILE A 218 -47.05 -50.15 -38.20
N ASP A 219 -46.35 -49.58 -39.18
CA ASP A 219 -46.76 -49.60 -40.59
C ASP A 219 -46.87 -51.04 -41.11
N GLY A 220 -45.93 -51.91 -40.74
CA GLY A 220 -45.98 -53.34 -41.08
C GLY A 220 -47.18 -54.06 -40.45
N ILE A 221 -47.51 -53.76 -39.18
CA ILE A 221 -48.71 -54.28 -38.51
C ILE A 221 -49.97 -53.78 -39.22
N VAL A 222 -50.06 -52.48 -39.54
CA VAL A 222 -51.19 -51.88 -40.25
C VAL A 222 -51.37 -52.53 -41.62
N GLN A 223 -50.28 -52.72 -42.37
CA GLN A 223 -50.33 -53.40 -43.66
C GLN A 223 -50.81 -54.86 -43.53
N SER A 224 -50.28 -55.61 -42.56
CA SER A 224 -50.72 -56.99 -42.32
C SER A 224 -52.20 -57.08 -41.93
N VAL A 225 -52.69 -56.13 -41.12
CA VAL A 225 -54.12 -56.03 -40.78
C VAL A 225 -54.95 -55.69 -42.01
N GLN A 226 -54.50 -54.76 -42.85
CA GLN A 226 -55.18 -54.40 -44.10
C GLN A 226 -55.25 -55.58 -45.07
N GLU A 227 -54.16 -56.32 -45.23
CA GLU A 227 -54.11 -57.54 -46.05
C GLU A 227 -55.08 -58.60 -45.52
N LYS A 228 -55.05 -58.89 -44.21
CA LYS A 228 -56.01 -59.82 -43.58
C LYS A 228 -57.46 -59.37 -43.74
N ALA A 229 -57.73 -58.08 -43.62
CA ALA A 229 -59.07 -57.52 -43.83
C ALA A 229 -59.53 -57.70 -45.28
N ASN A 230 -58.65 -57.42 -46.26
CA ASN A 230 -58.95 -57.62 -47.68
C ASN A 230 -59.17 -59.10 -48.01
N THR A 231 -58.36 -60.01 -47.47
CA THR A 231 -58.57 -61.46 -47.59
C THR A 231 -59.90 -61.88 -46.98
N GLY A 232 -60.22 -61.40 -45.78
CA GLY A 232 -61.50 -61.68 -45.14
C GLY A 232 -62.71 -61.18 -45.96
N ILE A 233 -62.60 -60.02 -46.60
CA ILE A 233 -63.64 -59.51 -47.52
C ILE A 233 -63.78 -60.45 -48.73
N ALA A 234 -62.67 -60.90 -49.32
CA ALA A 234 -62.69 -61.83 -50.45
C ALA A 234 -63.29 -63.19 -50.05
N ASP A 235 -62.93 -63.72 -48.89
CA ASP A 235 -63.47 -64.97 -48.34
C ASP A 235 -64.98 -64.85 -48.09
N ILE A 236 -65.47 -63.72 -47.57
CA ILE A 236 -66.90 -63.45 -47.39
C ILE A 236 -67.61 -63.41 -48.74
N GLN A 237 -67.05 -62.72 -49.74
CA GLN A 237 -67.63 -62.67 -51.10
C GLN A 237 -67.68 -64.06 -51.74
N GLN A 238 -66.60 -64.84 -51.60
CA GLN A 238 -66.56 -66.21 -52.08
C GLN A 238 -67.59 -67.09 -51.37
N ALA A 239 -67.77 -66.94 -50.06
CA ALA A 239 -68.81 -67.64 -49.31
C ALA A 239 -70.22 -67.21 -49.75
N GLU A 240 -70.47 -65.92 -49.99
CA GLU A 240 -71.74 -65.43 -50.52
C GLU A 240 -72.03 -65.98 -51.92
N ASP A 241 -71.03 -66.01 -52.81
CA ASP A 241 -71.17 -66.57 -54.15
C ASP A 241 -71.32 -68.08 -54.11
N SER A 242 -70.63 -68.77 -53.19
CA SER A 242 -70.82 -70.21 -52.94
C SER A 242 -72.20 -70.52 -52.37
N VAL A 243 -72.78 -69.65 -51.54
CA VAL A 243 -74.17 -69.80 -51.04
C VAL A 243 -75.18 -69.50 -52.16
N LYS A 244 -74.89 -68.54 -53.05
CA LYS A 244 -75.72 -68.33 -54.27
C LYS A 244 -75.61 -69.54 -55.20
N ASP A 245 -74.42 -70.11 -55.38
CA ASP A 245 -74.19 -71.32 -56.18
C ASP A 245 -74.85 -72.55 -55.52
N ASP A 246 -74.70 -72.75 -54.22
CA ASP A 246 -75.37 -73.81 -53.42
C ASP A 246 -76.90 -73.67 -53.42
N SER A 247 -77.42 -72.45 -53.45
CA SER A 247 -78.86 -72.21 -53.67
C SER A 247 -79.34 -72.64 -55.07
N THR A 248 -78.42 -72.88 -56.00
CA THR A 248 -78.70 -73.51 -57.30
C THR A 248 -78.32 -75.00 -57.36
N VAL A 249 -77.58 -75.54 -56.37
CA VAL A 249 -77.08 -76.91 -56.38
C VAL A 249 -77.13 -77.65 -55.02
N HIS A 250 -78.16 -77.51 -54.18
CA HIS A 250 -78.53 -78.61 -53.26
C HIS A 250 -80.02 -78.66 -52.89
N ASP A 251 -80.71 -79.50 -53.64
CA ASP A 251 -81.78 -80.38 -53.15
C ASP A 251 -81.18 -81.33 -52.10
N GLY A 252 -81.51 -81.09 -50.84
CA GLY A 252 -81.80 -82.14 -49.87
C GLY A 252 -80.65 -83.04 -49.40
N SER A 253 -80.17 -82.81 -48.17
CA SER A 253 -80.42 -83.71 -47.03
C SER A 253 -79.35 -83.57 -45.94
N MET A 254 -79.79 -83.27 -44.72
CA MET A 254 -79.09 -83.49 -43.43
C MET A 254 -78.62 -84.96 -43.27
N PRO A 255 -77.65 -85.34 -42.37
CA PRO A 255 -77.60 -84.92 -40.96
C PRO A 255 -76.25 -84.93 -40.18
N GLY A 256 -76.24 -84.17 -39.07
CA GLY A 256 -75.75 -84.52 -37.70
C GLY A 256 -74.29 -84.97 -37.44
N VAL A 257 -73.66 -84.40 -36.41
CA VAL A 257 -73.11 -85.08 -35.21
C VAL A 257 -72.34 -84.09 -34.31
N GLN A 258 -72.44 -84.38 -33.01
CA GLN A 258 -71.97 -83.67 -31.81
C GLN A 258 -70.67 -84.29 -31.27
N THR A 259 -69.69 -83.48 -30.83
CA THR A 259 -68.63 -83.78 -29.83
C THR A 259 -67.80 -82.50 -29.63
N GLY A 260 -67.40 -81.99 -28.46
CA GLY A 260 -67.20 -82.57 -27.12
C GLY A 260 -65.71 -82.44 -26.74
N ASP A 261 -65.41 -81.93 -25.53
CA ASP A 261 -64.15 -82.06 -24.75
C ASP A 261 -62.96 -81.12 -25.14
N GLY A 262 -62.21 -80.42 -24.28
CA GLY A 262 -62.12 -80.24 -22.80
C GLY A 262 -60.67 -79.94 -22.37
N SER A 263 -60.48 -79.61 -21.08
CA SER A 263 -59.19 -79.50 -20.32
C SER A 263 -58.32 -78.25 -20.58
N THR A 264 -58.14 -77.23 -19.73
CA THR A 264 -57.73 -77.04 -18.29
C THR A 264 -56.28 -77.40 -17.93
N THR A 265 -55.48 -76.41 -17.53
CA THR A 265 -54.55 -76.42 -16.37
C THR A 265 -54.05 -74.98 -16.17
N ASP A 266 -54.32 -74.28 -15.03
CA ASP A 266 -53.65 -74.33 -13.70
C ASP A 266 -52.20 -73.78 -13.79
N VAL A 267 -51.61 -72.96 -12.90
CA VAL A 267 -51.81 -72.54 -11.49
C VAL A 267 -50.91 -71.28 -11.29
N THR A 268 -51.31 -70.31 -10.44
CA THR A 268 -50.52 -69.52 -9.41
C THR A 268 -49.15 -68.88 -9.77
N ASP A 269 -48.60 -67.85 -9.10
CA ASP A 269 -48.76 -67.29 -7.75
C ASP A 269 -48.01 -65.93 -7.62
N VAL A 270 -48.25 -65.24 -6.49
CA VAL A 270 -47.51 -64.19 -5.71
C VAL A 270 -46.10 -63.72 -6.16
N ASP A 271 -45.50 -62.61 -5.72
CA ASP A 271 -45.70 -61.66 -4.62
C ASP A 271 -44.87 -60.38 -4.89
N ALA A 272 -45.19 -59.37 -4.08
CA ALA A 272 -44.53 -58.12 -3.79
C ALA A 272 -43.02 -58.15 -3.50
N GLY A 273 -42.42 -56.95 -3.57
CA GLY A 273 -41.45 -56.52 -2.57
C GLY A 273 -40.29 -55.65 -3.07
N GLY A 274 -40.11 -54.49 -2.42
CA GLY A 274 -38.77 -53.93 -2.19
C GLY A 274 -38.45 -52.55 -2.77
N THR A 275 -38.63 -51.50 -1.96
CA THR A 275 -37.90 -50.21 -2.01
C THR A 275 -36.41 -50.38 -1.62
N PRO A 276 -35.62 -49.30 -1.45
CA PRO A 276 -34.84 -48.50 -2.40
C PRO A 276 -33.31 -48.74 -2.25
N VAL A 277 -32.47 -48.17 -3.12
CA VAL A 277 -31.00 -48.11 -2.88
C VAL A 277 -30.45 -46.74 -3.30
N GLU A 278 -29.71 -46.14 -2.37
CA GLU A 278 -28.86 -44.95 -2.49
C GLU A 278 -27.70 -45.14 -3.48
N GLU A 279 -27.33 -44.09 -4.22
CA GLU A 279 -26.01 -43.43 -4.13
C GLU A 279 -26.10 -42.04 -4.78
#